data_AF-V2XUJ5-F1
#
_entry.id   AF-V2XUJ5-F1
#
_cell.length_a   1.000
_cell.length_b   1.000
_cell.length_c   1.000
_cell.angle_alpha   90.00
_cell.angle_beta   90.00
_cell.angle_gamma   90.00
#
_symmetry.space_group_name_H-M   'P 1'
#
loop_
_entity.id
_entity.type
_entity.pdbx_description
1 polymer ?
#
loop_
_entity_poly.entity_id
_entity_poly.type
_entity_poly.pdbx_seq_one_letter_code
_entity_poly.pdbx_strand_id
1 'polypeptide(L)'
;QYGSSYPGITGHRVAGRGFPFYFWPVTWSGAAGVGGAAYLHDREYGNPDNSSRPGGPMMTAQFVFNLTVTTSTFYLVADNTTVVELIQDIRERCASQNLNSNSSSMTPMAYNNMDPNSPKPESVIQYYQASSFALMLSGYNNTAVFKAEGTPDTPLPSNINNTLKDCLNQTIGEAVPLIGAADACWLAPNIGILMLLWILFHFASAL
;
A
#
# COMPACT_ATOMS: atom_id res chain seq x y z
N GLN A 1 8.92 -10.50 2.52
CA GLN A 1 9.48 -10.39 1.14
C GLN A 1 8.58 -9.55 0.20
N TYR A 2 9.18 -8.70 -0.64
CA TYR A 2 8.51 -7.87 -1.68
C TYR A 2 7.79 -8.74 -2.72
N GLY A 3 6.77 -8.26 -3.45
CA GLY A 3 6.15 -9.00 -4.56
C GLY A 3 5.22 -10.18 -4.19
N SER A 4 5.08 -10.51 -2.91
CA SER A 4 4.43 -11.76 -2.46
C SER A 4 2.91 -11.83 -2.61
N SER A 5 2.23 -10.70 -2.85
CA SER A 5 0.76 -10.63 -2.80
C SER A 5 0.08 -10.63 -4.18
N TYR A 6 0.74 -11.15 -5.22
CA TYR A 6 0.13 -11.40 -6.52
C TYR A 6 -0.62 -12.74 -6.50
N PRO A 7 -1.94 -12.78 -6.80
CA PRO A 7 -2.69 -14.02 -6.86
C PRO A 7 -2.07 -15.01 -7.85
N GLY A 8 -1.78 -16.23 -7.39
CA GLY A 8 -1.30 -17.32 -8.24
C GLY A 8 0.15 -17.21 -8.74
N ILE A 9 0.91 -16.20 -8.31
CA ILE A 9 2.29 -15.99 -8.76
C ILE A 9 3.24 -15.83 -7.57
N THR A 10 4.11 -16.82 -7.37
CA THR A 10 5.22 -16.74 -6.41
C THR A 10 6.36 -15.87 -6.96
N GLY A 11 7.10 -15.20 -6.09
CA GLY A 11 8.26 -14.41 -6.49
C GLY A 11 8.38 -13.11 -5.73
N HIS A 12 9.61 -12.67 -5.55
CA HIS A 12 9.92 -11.45 -4.79
C HIS A 12 9.92 -10.17 -5.64
N ARG A 13 9.41 -10.24 -6.88
CA ARG A 13 9.55 -9.20 -7.90
C ARG A 13 8.20 -8.76 -8.38
N VAL A 14 8.08 -7.46 -8.68
CA VAL A 14 6.91 -6.90 -9.35
C VAL A 14 7.13 -6.76 -10.87
N ALA A 15 8.38 -6.90 -11.34
CA ALA A 15 8.74 -6.71 -12.73
C ALA A 15 7.88 -7.54 -13.71
N GLY A 16 7.30 -6.90 -14.72
CA GLY A 16 6.48 -7.53 -15.77
C GLY A 16 5.10 -7.99 -15.29
N ARG A 17 4.65 -7.55 -14.11
CA ARG A 17 3.35 -7.95 -13.57
C ARG A 17 2.28 -6.89 -13.84
N GLY A 18 1.06 -7.34 -14.13
CA GLY A 18 -0.10 -6.46 -14.29
C GLY A 18 -0.54 -5.82 -12.98
N PHE A 19 -1.59 -5.00 -12.98
CA PHE A 19 -2.13 -4.37 -11.77
C PHE A 19 -3.39 -5.10 -11.30
N PRO A 20 -3.29 -6.18 -10.49
CA PRO A 20 -4.47 -6.94 -10.07
C PRO A 20 -5.49 -6.12 -9.28
N PHE A 21 -5.06 -4.98 -8.72
CA PHE A 21 -5.88 -4.14 -7.85
C PHE A 21 -5.93 -2.66 -8.31
N TYR A 22 -5.64 -2.35 -9.57
CA TYR A 22 -5.55 -0.97 -10.12
C TYR A 22 -4.48 -0.05 -9.53
N PHE A 23 -3.92 -0.37 -8.37
CA PHE A 23 -2.81 0.36 -7.76
C PHE A 23 -1.46 -0.07 -8.33
N TRP A 24 -0.54 0.88 -8.42
CA TRP A 24 0.82 0.61 -8.87
C TRP A 24 1.69 0.18 -7.68
N PRO A 25 2.60 -0.79 -7.87
CA PRO A 25 3.55 -1.16 -6.84
C PRO A 25 4.37 0.03 -6.33
N VAL A 26 4.72 0.02 -5.04
CA VAL A 26 5.66 0.99 -4.47
C VAL A 26 7.00 0.86 -5.18
N THR A 27 7.64 1.98 -5.47
CA THR A 27 8.95 1.99 -6.13
C THR A 27 9.98 2.61 -5.20
N TRP A 28 11.09 1.93 -4.98
CA TRP A 28 12.14 2.39 -4.06
C TRP A 28 13.26 3.13 -4.77
N SER A 29 12.96 3.83 -5.87
CA SER A 29 13.94 4.39 -6.82
C SER A 29 15.21 4.90 -6.12
N GLY A 30 16.38 4.43 -6.53
CA GLY A 30 17.68 4.74 -5.91
C GLY A 30 18.80 4.33 -6.85
N ALA A 31 20.07 4.59 -6.49
CA ALA A 31 21.22 4.14 -7.28
C ALA A 31 21.05 2.65 -7.59
N ALA A 32 21.04 2.31 -8.88
CA ALA A 32 20.62 1.00 -9.39
C ALA A 32 21.14 -0.13 -8.51
N GLY A 33 20.22 -0.92 -7.94
CA GLY A 33 20.60 -2.11 -7.19
C GLY A 33 21.46 -3.00 -8.09
N VAL A 34 22.68 -3.32 -7.65
CA VAL A 34 23.58 -4.20 -8.40
C VAL A 34 23.22 -5.65 -8.07
N GLY A 35 23.01 -6.48 -9.08
CA GLY A 35 22.76 -7.92 -8.91
C GLY A 35 21.36 -8.25 -8.36
N GLY A 36 21.31 -9.07 -7.31
CA GLY A 36 20.07 -9.65 -6.76
C GLY A 36 19.02 -8.65 -6.28
N ALA A 37 19.40 -7.39 -6.03
CA ALA A 37 18.54 -6.32 -5.51
C ALA A 37 17.99 -5.35 -6.58
N ALA A 38 18.33 -5.54 -7.86
CA ALA A 38 17.93 -4.63 -8.95
C ALA A 38 16.40 -4.43 -9.03
N TYR A 39 15.63 -5.46 -8.66
CA TYR A 39 14.17 -5.46 -8.70
C TYR A 39 13.51 -4.43 -7.76
N LEU A 40 14.22 -3.92 -6.76
CA LEU A 40 13.72 -2.91 -5.82
C LEU A 40 13.74 -1.50 -6.43
N HIS A 41 14.62 -1.28 -7.40
CA HIS A 41 14.87 0.02 -8.02
C HIS A 41 14.45 0.05 -9.49
N ASP A 42 13.65 -0.92 -9.92
CA ASP A 42 13.05 -0.94 -11.25
C ASP A 42 12.11 0.27 -11.42
N ARG A 43 12.11 0.83 -12.62
CA ARG A 43 11.31 2.00 -13.00
C ARG A 43 10.13 1.65 -13.89
N GLU A 44 9.81 0.36 -14.06
CA GLU A 44 8.62 -0.08 -14.79
C GLU A 44 7.35 0.68 -14.38
N TYR A 45 7.19 0.96 -13.10
CA TYR A 45 6.05 1.69 -12.53
C TYR A 45 6.35 3.18 -12.27
N GLY A 46 7.36 3.74 -12.93
CA GLY A 46 7.76 5.14 -12.83
C GLY A 46 8.49 5.51 -11.54
N ASN A 47 8.76 6.80 -11.36
CA ASN A 47 9.38 7.35 -10.15
C ASN A 47 8.34 7.69 -9.08
N PRO A 48 8.69 7.73 -7.79
CA PRO A 48 7.74 8.02 -6.70
C PRO A 48 6.95 9.32 -6.86
N ASP A 49 7.54 10.33 -7.51
CA ASP A 49 6.94 11.63 -7.81
C ASP A 49 6.00 11.64 -9.03
N ASN A 50 5.82 10.50 -9.71
CA ASN A 50 4.96 10.40 -10.88
C ASN A 50 3.47 10.63 -10.52
N SER A 51 2.93 11.78 -10.92
CA SER A 51 1.54 12.15 -10.73
C SER A 51 0.54 11.36 -11.58
N SER A 52 1.01 10.61 -12.58
CA SER A 52 0.16 9.75 -13.43
C SER A 52 -0.16 8.40 -12.78
N ARG A 53 0.44 8.11 -11.62
CA ARG A 53 0.09 6.95 -10.80
C ARG A 53 -1.39 7.03 -10.39
N PRO A 54 -2.17 5.93 -10.52
CA PRO A 54 -3.49 5.84 -9.90
C PRO A 54 -3.41 6.17 -8.41
N GLY A 55 -4.24 7.10 -7.97
CA GLY A 55 -4.22 7.63 -6.61
C GLY A 55 -3.14 8.70 -6.32
N GLY A 56 -2.35 9.07 -7.33
CA GLY A 56 -1.35 10.14 -7.24
C GLY A 56 0.06 9.66 -6.87
N PRO A 57 1.00 10.59 -6.66
CA PRO A 57 2.39 10.25 -6.33
C PRO A 57 2.48 9.47 -5.02
N MET A 58 3.60 8.78 -4.82
CA MET A 58 3.86 8.05 -3.58
C MET A 58 3.99 9.02 -2.41
N MET A 59 3.24 8.72 -1.35
CA MET A 59 3.23 9.46 -0.10
C MET A 59 3.61 8.53 1.06
N THR A 60 4.02 9.14 2.16
CA THR A 60 4.36 8.48 3.42
C THR A 60 3.56 9.09 4.57
N ALA A 61 3.24 8.28 5.56
CA ALA A 61 2.66 8.71 6.84
C ALA A 61 3.37 8.00 8.00
N GLN A 62 3.57 8.71 9.11
CA GLN A 62 4.20 8.16 10.30
C GLN A 62 3.17 7.91 11.41
N PHE A 63 3.29 6.77 12.07
CA PHE A 63 2.46 6.39 13.21
C PHE A 63 3.38 6.07 14.39
N VAL A 64 3.28 6.88 15.43
CA VAL A 64 4.20 6.82 16.58
C VAL A 64 3.47 6.24 17.77
N PHE A 65 4.01 5.15 18.28
CA PHE A 65 3.73 4.66 19.63
C PHE A 65 4.70 5.30 20.60
N ASN A 66 4.19 5.83 21.71
CA ASN A 66 5.05 6.36 22.77
C ASN A 66 4.52 5.95 24.15
N LEU A 67 5.31 5.11 24.85
CA LEU A 67 5.22 4.91 26.28
C LEU A 67 6.55 5.33 26.92
N THR A 68 6.52 5.62 28.22
CA THR A 68 7.65 6.12 29.03
C THR A 68 8.96 5.34 28.88
N VAL A 69 8.91 4.07 28.48
CA VAL A 69 10.06 3.17 28.32
C VAL A 69 10.30 2.69 26.88
N THR A 70 9.39 2.95 25.94
CA THR A 70 9.49 2.40 24.58
C THR A 70 8.78 3.30 23.57
N THR A 71 9.51 3.67 22.52
CA THR A 71 8.98 4.37 21.34
C THR A 71 9.11 3.47 20.12
N SER A 72 8.02 3.30 19.37
CA SER A 72 8.04 2.59 18.09
C SER A 72 7.42 3.48 17.02
N THR A 73 8.11 3.65 15.90
CA THR A 73 7.62 4.45 14.79
C THR A 73 7.40 3.54 13.59
N PHE A 74 6.19 3.54 13.08
CA PHE A 74 5.81 2.84 11.86
C PHE A 74 5.63 3.84 10.73
N TYR A 75 5.98 3.46 9.52
CA TYR A 75 5.71 4.24 8.32
C TYR A 75 4.80 3.45 7.38
N LEU A 76 3.83 4.14 6.82
CA LEU A 76 3.00 3.66 5.73
C LEU A 76 3.44 4.34 4.45
N VAL A 77 3.68 3.58 3.38
CA VAL A 77 3.98 4.11 2.04
C VAL A 77 2.97 3.56 1.05
N ALA A 78 2.31 4.46 0.31
CA ALA A 78 1.28 4.17 -0.68
C ALA A 78 1.11 5.36 -1.66
N ASP A 79 0.14 5.31 -2.56
CA ASP A 79 -0.30 6.49 -3.32
C ASP A 79 -1.00 7.53 -2.42
N ASN A 80 -1.10 8.78 -2.90
CA ASN A 80 -1.63 9.89 -2.12
C ASN A 80 -3.05 9.65 -1.61
N THR A 81 -3.97 9.23 -2.47
CA THR A 81 -5.37 9.00 -2.08
C THR A 81 -5.47 7.95 -0.98
N THR A 82 -4.73 6.85 -1.12
CA THR A 82 -4.76 5.78 -0.13
C THR A 82 -4.10 6.19 1.20
N VAL A 83 -3.01 6.97 1.19
CA VAL A 83 -2.42 7.47 2.44
C VAL A 83 -3.38 8.42 3.16
N VAL A 84 -4.10 9.29 2.45
CA VAL A 84 -5.11 10.18 3.06
C VAL A 84 -6.16 9.37 3.80
N GLU A 85 -6.73 8.36 3.14
CA GLU A 85 -7.79 7.51 3.71
C GLU A 85 -7.27 6.69 4.89
N LEU A 86 -6.12 6.02 4.73
CA LEU A 86 -5.55 5.16 5.77
C LEU A 86 -5.10 5.95 7.01
N ILE A 87 -4.68 7.21 6.88
CA ILE A 87 -4.41 8.06 8.06
C ILE A 87 -5.66 8.18 8.91
N GLN A 88 -6.82 8.42 8.30
CA GLN A 88 -8.07 8.55 9.04
C GLN A 88 -8.44 7.21 9.71
N ASP A 89 -8.49 6.13 8.94
CA ASP A 89 -8.89 4.80 9.44
C ASP A 89 -7.98 4.30 10.57
N ILE A 90 -6.66 4.45 10.41
CA ILE A 90 -5.69 4.03 11.43
C ILE A 90 -5.87 4.83 12.71
N ARG A 91 -6.10 6.14 12.61
CA ARG A 91 -6.28 6.97 13.80
C ARG A 91 -7.57 6.62 14.53
N GLU A 92 -8.65 6.36 13.81
CA GLU A 92 -9.93 5.98 14.42
C GLU A 92 -9.86 4.58 15.07
N ARG A 93 -9.28 3.59 14.38
CA ARG A 93 -9.27 2.20 14.85
C ARG A 93 -8.13 1.87 15.81
N CYS A 94 -6.97 2.53 15.67
CA CYS A 94 -5.80 2.25 16.51
C CYS A 94 -5.56 3.26 17.64
N ALA A 95 -6.44 4.25 17.82
CA ALA A 95 -6.34 5.21 18.93
C ALA A 95 -6.19 4.53 20.30
N SER A 96 -6.91 3.43 20.54
CA SER A 96 -6.88 2.70 21.81
C SER A 96 -5.55 1.99 22.09
N GLN A 97 -4.64 1.92 21.11
CA GLN A 97 -3.37 1.20 21.20
C GLN A 97 -2.19 2.11 21.59
N ASN A 98 -2.46 3.20 22.31
CA ASN A 98 -1.51 4.26 22.67
C ASN A 98 -0.79 4.86 21.45
N LEU A 99 -1.52 5.00 20.34
CA LEU A 99 -1.06 5.79 19.22
C LEU A 99 -0.92 7.25 19.68
N ASN A 100 0.30 7.78 19.60
CA ASN A 100 0.56 9.17 19.95
C ASN A 100 -0.02 10.06 18.85
N SER A 101 -1.19 10.63 19.12
CA SER A 101 -1.93 11.48 18.18
C SER A 101 -1.19 12.76 17.80
N ASN A 102 -0.28 13.25 18.66
CA ASN A 102 0.49 14.48 18.43
C ASN A 102 1.73 14.24 17.57
N SER A 103 2.34 13.05 17.69
CA SER A 103 3.54 12.67 16.93
C SER A 103 3.23 11.88 15.67
N SER A 104 2.00 11.38 15.51
CA SER A 104 1.56 10.67 14.30
C SER A 104 1.02 11.65 13.26
N SER A 105 1.22 11.32 11.98
CA SER A 105 0.76 12.13 10.84
C SER A 105 -0.75 12.40 10.91
N MET A 106 -1.12 13.62 10.51
CA MET A 106 -2.50 14.01 10.19
C MET A 106 -2.71 14.19 8.70
N THR A 107 -1.62 14.37 7.95
CA THR A 107 -1.62 14.55 6.50
C THR A 107 -0.49 13.71 5.89
N PRO A 108 -0.66 13.26 4.64
CA PRO A 108 0.41 12.59 3.92
C PRO A 108 1.61 13.53 3.70
N MET A 109 2.81 12.96 3.66
CA MET A 109 4.05 13.63 3.26
C MET A 109 4.57 13.01 1.97
N ALA A 110 5.18 13.80 1.08
CA ALA A 110 5.74 13.25 -0.15
C ALA A 110 6.85 12.24 0.16
N TYR A 111 6.81 11.07 -0.49
CA TYR A 111 7.89 10.10 -0.35
C TYR A 111 9.14 10.63 -1.06
N ASN A 112 10.22 10.80 -0.30
CA ASN A 112 11.49 11.33 -0.83
C ASN A 112 12.57 10.26 -0.77
N ASN A 113 12.76 9.54 -1.87
CA ASN A 113 13.79 8.49 -1.99
C ASN A 113 15.24 8.99 -1.88
N MET A 114 15.48 10.31 -1.93
CA MET A 114 16.81 10.91 -1.78
C MET A 114 17.12 11.30 -0.33
N ASP A 115 16.11 11.38 0.54
CA ASP A 115 16.33 11.69 1.96
C ASP A 115 16.89 10.45 2.67
N PRO A 116 18.06 10.54 3.33
CA PRO A 116 18.62 9.43 4.09
C PRO A 116 17.71 8.95 5.24
N ASN A 117 16.80 9.80 5.72
CA ASN A 117 15.83 9.49 6.77
C ASN A 117 14.51 8.93 6.21
N SER A 118 14.32 8.95 4.89
CA SER A 118 13.13 8.34 4.30
C SER A 118 13.13 6.83 4.52
N PRO A 119 11.95 6.23 4.70
CA PRO A 119 11.83 4.78 4.83
C PRO A 119 12.40 4.04 3.60
N LYS A 120 13.19 2.98 3.85
CA LYS A 120 13.91 2.20 2.84
C LYS A 120 13.38 0.76 2.74
N PRO A 121 13.58 0.05 1.60
CA PRO A 121 13.05 -1.31 1.41
C PRO A 121 13.37 -2.29 2.55
N GLU A 122 14.56 -2.20 3.15
CA GLU A 122 15.00 -3.05 4.26
C GLU A 122 14.21 -2.80 5.55
N SER A 123 13.53 -1.67 5.68
CA SER A 123 12.68 -1.35 6.83
C SER A 123 11.24 -1.84 6.66
N VAL A 124 10.88 -2.41 5.51
CA VAL A 124 9.53 -2.93 5.27
C VAL A 124 9.32 -4.22 6.08
N ILE A 125 8.23 -4.24 6.84
CA ILE A 125 7.81 -5.41 7.64
C ILE A 125 6.67 -6.16 6.97
N GLN A 126 5.86 -5.49 6.15
CA GLN A 126 4.75 -6.10 5.43
C GLN A 126 4.43 -5.33 4.15
N TYR A 127 4.19 -6.07 3.06
CA TYR A 127 3.61 -5.53 1.82
C TYR A 127 2.15 -5.97 1.71
N TYR A 128 1.32 -5.15 1.08
CA TYR A 128 -0.09 -5.45 0.83
C TYR A 128 -0.43 -5.26 -0.65
N GLN A 129 -1.46 -5.97 -1.13
CA GLN A 129 -2.03 -5.87 -2.48
C GLN A 129 -1.00 -5.71 -3.60
N ALA A 130 -0.39 -6.81 -3.99
CA ALA A 130 0.65 -6.82 -5.02
C ALA A 130 1.84 -5.85 -4.77
N SER A 131 2.12 -5.50 -3.51
CA SER A 131 3.17 -4.52 -3.11
C SER A 131 2.85 -3.07 -3.45
N SER A 132 1.57 -2.74 -3.59
CA SER A 132 1.12 -1.35 -3.79
C SER A 132 1.17 -0.54 -2.48
N PHE A 133 1.20 -1.24 -1.34
CA PHE A 133 1.29 -0.65 -0.02
C PHE A 133 2.41 -1.32 0.78
N ALA A 134 3.13 -0.53 1.57
CA ALA A 134 4.18 -1.02 2.44
C ALA A 134 4.02 -0.46 3.85
N LEU A 135 3.98 -1.36 4.84
CA LEU A 135 4.13 -1.04 6.26
C LEU A 135 5.58 -1.27 6.67
N MET A 136 6.16 -0.29 7.34
CA MET A 136 7.59 -0.23 7.64
C MET A 136 7.81 0.09 9.11
N LEU A 137 8.94 -0.35 9.64
CA LEU A 137 9.34 -0.12 11.02
C LEU A 137 10.64 0.69 11.07
N SER A 138 10.61 1.82 11.78
CA SER A 138 11.79 2.65 12.00
C SER A 138 12.89 1.87 12.72
N GLY A 139 14.11 1.91 12.18
CA GLY A 139 15.26 1.20 12.74
C GLY A 139 15.33 -0.30 12.43
N TYR A 140 14.32 -0.85 11.73
CA TYR A 140 14.39 -2.23 11.22
C TYR A 140 15.25 -2.31 9.96
N ASN A 141 16.07 -3.35 9.89
CA ASN A 141 16.99 -3.60 8.78
C ASN A 141 16.98 -5.09 8.38
N ASN A 142 16.18 -5.40 7.38
CA ASN A 142 16.08 -6.72 6.78
C ASN A 142 17.04 -6.88 5.60
N THR A 143 18.23 -7.42 5.87
CA THR A 143 19.22 -7.68 4.81
C THR A 143 18.80 -8.76 3.81
N ALA A 144 17.76 -9.55 4.11
CA ALA A 144 17.25 -10.58 3.20
C ALA A 144 16.70 -9.97 1.90
N VAL A 145 16.23 -8.72 1.96
CA VAL A 145 15.72 -7.97 0.80
C VAL A 145 16.77 -7.82 -0.30
N PHE A 146 18.07 -7.83 0.03
CA PHE A 146 19.16 -7.72 -0.94
C PHE A 146 19.74 -9.07 -1.39
N LYS A 147 19.18 -10.18 -0.92
CA LYS A 147 19.68 -11.54 -1.16
C LYS A 147 18.77 -12.29 -2.14
N ALA A 148 19.11 -13.56 -2.39
CA ALA A 148 18.33 -14.42 -3.27
C ALA A 148 16.92 -14.68 -2.71
N GLU A 149 15.99 -15.02 -3.60
CA GLU A 149 14.63 -15.43 -3.23
C GLU A 149 14.63 -16.56 -2.19
N GLY A 150 13.69 -16.54 -1.26
CA GLY A 150 13.60 -17.55 -0.22
C GLY A 150 14.57 -17.35 0.95
N THR A 151 15.43 -16.33 0.92
CA THR A 151 16.20 -15.93 2.11
C THR A 151 15.23 -15.52 3.24
N PRO A 152 15.33 -16.11 4.45
CA PRO A 152 14.48 -15.72 5.57
C PRO A 152 14.69 -14.26 5.98
N ASP A 153 13.59 -13.56 6.26
CA ASP A 153 13.60 -12.17 6.72
C ASP A 153 14.24 -12.08 8.13
N THR A 154 14.99 -10.99 8.41
CA THR A 154 15.56 -10.74 9.75
C THR A 154 14.43 -10.70 10.79
N PRO A 155 14.54 -11.37 11.96
CA PRO A 155 13.51 -11.28 13.00
C PRO A 155 13.22 -9.83 13.42
N LEU A 156 11.95 -9.53 13.70
CA LEU A 156 11.58 -8.21 14.24
C LEU A 156 12.20 -8.00 15.63
N PRO A 157 12.58 -6.75 15.99
CA PRO A 157 13.07 -6.45 17.33
C PRO A 157 12.02 -6.77 18.39
N SER A 158 12.44 -7.30 19.55
CA SER A 158 11.52 -7.65 20.65
C SER A 158 10.95 -6.44 21.38
N ASN A 159 11.55 -5.26 21.22
CA ASN A 159 11.19 -4.00 21.87
C ASN A 159 10.20 -3.15 21.05
N ILE A 160 9.39 -3.78 20.20
CA ILE A 160 8.35 -3.09 19.44
C ILE A 160 6.99 -3.27 20.08
N ASN A 161 6.10 -2.30 19.89
CA ASN A 161 4.70 -2.49 20.25
C ASN A 161 3.99 -3.41 19.24
N ASN A 162 3.85 -4.69 19.59
CA ASN A 162 3.14 -5.66 18.74
C ASN A 162 1.66 -5.33 18.60
N THR A 163 1.01 -4.77 19.61
CA THR A 163 -0.43 -4.46 19.56
C THR A 163 -0.76 -3.38 18.53
N LEU A 164 0.03 -2.31 18.46
CA LEU A 164 -0.11 -1.28 17.44
C LEU A 164 0.25 -1.84 16.06
N LYS A 165 1.34 -2.61 15.96
CA LYS A 165 1.72 -3.28 14.70
C LYS A 165 0.57 -4.14 14.18
N ASP A 166 -0.08 -4.91 15.03
CA ASP A 166 -1.19 -5.79 14.65
C ASP A 166 -2.43 -4.98 14.26
N CYS A 167 -2.72 -3.89 14.98
CA CYS A 167 -3.81 -2.97 14.61
C CYS A 167 -3.58 -2.31 13.25
N LEU A 168 -2.36 -1.84 12.98
CA LEU A 168 -1.96 -1.30 11.68
C LEU A 168 -2.12 -2.35 10.60
N ASN A 169 -1.62 -3.56 10.83
CA ASN A 169 -1.68 -4.65 9.88
C ASN A 169 -3.13 -5.05 9.53
N GLN A 170 -4.00 -5.13 10.53
CA GLN A 170 -5.43 -5.42 10.32
C GLN A 170 -6.13 -4.27 9.60
N THR A 171 -5.91 -3.03 10.04
CA THR A 171 -6.57 -1.85 9.45
C THR A 171 -6.17 -1.69 7.99
N ILE A 172 -4.88 -1.80 7.65
CA ILE A 172 -4.41 -1.73 6.26
C ILE A 172 -4.94 -2.93 5.44
N GLY A 173 -4.97 -4.12 6.04
CA GLY A 173 -5.49 -5.32 5.37
C GLY A 173 -6.99 -5.25 5.05
N GLU A 174 -7.79 -4.55 5.86
CA GLU A 174 -9.24 -4.41 5.67
C GLU A 174 -9.64 -3.17 4.86
N ALA A 175 -8.98 -2.03 5.09
CA ALA A 175 -9.36 -0.75 4.50
C ALA A 175 -8.97 -0.63 3.03
N VAL A 176 -7.93 -1.34 2.61
CA VAL A 176 -7.50 -1.29 1.22
C VAL A 176 -8.42 -2.15 0.37
N PRO A 177 -9.15 -1.57 -0.61
CA PRO A 177 -10.11 -2.30 -1.41
C PRO A 177 -9.45 -3.51 -2.09
N LEU A 178 -9.88 -4.71 -1.71
CA LEU A 178 -9.80 -5.84 -2.62
C LEU A 178 -10.78 -5.52 -3.72
N ILE A 179 -10.34 -4.87 -4.80
CA ILE A 179 -11.05 -4.95 -6.07
C ILE A 179 -10.83 -6.39 -6.57
N GLY A 180 -11.35 -7.36 -5.82
CA GLY A 180 -11.56 -8.71 -6.29
C GLY A 180 -12.59 -8.62 -7.41
N ALA A 181 -12.41 -9.47 -8.41
CA ALA A 181 -13.21 -9.72 -9.60
C ALA A 181 -14.76 -9.67 -9.50
N ALA A 182 -15.37 -9.35 -8.36
CA ALA A 182 -16.80 -9.18 -8.16
C ALA A 182 -17.37 -7.88 -8.78
N ASP A 183 -16.60 -6.80 -8.91
CA ASP A 183 -17.10 -5.52 -9.47
C ASP A 183 -16.90 -5.36 -10.98
N ALA A 184 -16.34 -6.36 -11.67
CA ALA A 184 -16.47 -6.44 -13.13
C ALA A 184 -17.82 -7.04 -13.57
N CYS A 185 -18.71 -7.34 -12.61
CA CYS A 185 -20.09 -7.74 -12.84
C CYS A 185 -21.08 -6.68 -12.32
N TRP A 186 -20.72 -5.39 -12.38
CA TRP A 186 -21.77 -4.41 -12.65
C TRP A 186 -22.21 -4.71 -14.08
N LEU A 187 -23.27 -5.51 -14.20
CA LEU A 187 -24.12 -5.54 -15.37
C LEU A 187 -24.29 -4.08 -15.77
N ALA A 188 -23.53 -3.63 -16.78
CA ALA A 188 -23.83 -2.38 -17.44
C ALA A 188 -25.31 -2.54 -17.80
N PRO A 189 -26.23 -1.76 -17.20
CA PRO A 189 -27.63 -1.91 -17.54
C PRO A 189 -27.66 -1.69 -19.03
N ASN A 190 -28.06 -2.72 -19.79
CA ASN A 190 -28.09 -2.65 -21.24
C ASN A 190 -28.93 -1.42 -21.58
N ILE A 191 -28.27 -0.32 -21.97
CA ILE A 191 -28.93 0.97 -22.21
C ILE A 191 -29.99 0.79 -23.30
N GLY A 192 -29.79 -0.20 -24.18
CA GLY A 192 -30.78 -0.67 -25.15
C GLY A 192 -32.09 -1.16 -24.52
N ILE A 193 -32.09 -1.87 -23.39
CA ILE A 193 -33.31 -2.34 -22.71
C ILE A 193 -34.05 -1.16 -22.07
N LEU A 194 -33.33 -0.23 -21.44
CA LEU A 194 -33.95 0.98 -20.88
C LEU A 194 -34.57 1.87 -21.96
N MET A 195 -33.88 2.03 -23.10
CA MET A 195 -34.41 2.75 -24.26
C MET A 195 -35.63 2.04 -24.86
N LEU A 196 -35.62 0.71 -24.95
CA LEU A 196 -36.74 -0.05 -25.51
C LEU A 196 -37.98 -0.01 -24.60
N LEU A 197 -37.80 -0.09 -23.28
CA LEU A 197 -38.88 0.10 -22.31
C LEU A 197 -39.44 1.53 -22.35
N TRP A 198 -38.58 2.53 -22.50
CA TRP A 198 -39.00 3.92 -22.62
C TRP A 198 -39.82 4.17 -23.90
N ILE A 199 -39.39 3.60 -25.03
CA ILE A 199 -40.12 3.67 -26.30
C ILE A 199 -41.49 2.98 -26.16
N LEU A 200 -41.54 1.76 -25.60
CA LEU A 200 -42.79 1.03 -25.41
C LEU A 200 -43.77 1.77 -24.49
N PHE A 201 -43.27 2.40 -23.42
CA PHE A 201 -44.09 3.21 -22.53
C PHE A 201 -44.70 4.43 -23.26
N HIS A 202 -43.93 5.10 -24.11
CA HIS A 202 -44.45 6.20 -24.92
C HIS A 202 -45.48 5.75 -25.96
N PHE A 203 -45.28 4.60 -26.60
CA PHE A 203 -46.26 4.06 -27.55
C PHE A 203 -47.56 3.60 -26.88
N ALA A 204 -47.48 3.02 -25.67
CA ALA A 204 -48.66 2.61 -24.90
C ALA A 204 -49.46 3.81 -24.36
N SER A 205 -48.83 4.97 -24.18
CA SER A 205 -49.48 6.20 -23.72
C SER A 205 -50.15 7.00 -24.84
N ALA A 206 -49.95 6.59 -26.10
CA ALA A 206 -50.45 7.26 -27.31
C ALA A 206 -51.60 6.49 -28.01
N LEU A 207 -52.04 5.36 -27.45
CA LEU A 207 -53.24 4.62 -27.87
C LEU A 207 -54.43 4.91 -26.95
#